data_AF-I1QBZ8-F1
#
_entry.id   AF-I1QBZ8-F1
#
_cell.length_a   1.000
_cell.length_b   1.000
_cell.length_c   1.000
_cell.angle_alpha   90.00
_cell.angle_beta   90.00
_cell.angle_gamma   90.00
#
_symmetry.space_group_name_H-M   'P 1'
#
loop_
_entity.id
_entity.type
_entity.pdbx_description
1 polymer ?
#
loop_
_entity_poly.entity_id
_entity_poly.type
_entity_poly.pdbx_seq_one_letter_code
_entity_poly.pdbx_strand_id
1 'polypeptide(L)'
;FLPFTVVRLYAPDSAALAALGGTGIRVVGRAPNYDLPALAHGGTAAAAAWIQAYPTVLFRFVVVGNEVAGADTQLLVPAMENVHAALAAASLGHIKVTTSISEATIGIHIPPSASEVVHERYVIPFLERTHAPLLANLYPYFIIYNNSGGMDISFALFTASERAAAGGGGVRARGGRRSGGARGAGDVDT
;
A
#
# COMPACT_ATOMS: atom_id res chain seq x y z
N PHE A 1 -2.59 1.16 29.83
CA PHE A 1 -1.71 0.78 28.70
C PHE A 1 -2.52 0.80 27.42
N LEU A 2 -2.04 1.47 26.37
CA LEU A 2 -2.70 1.48 25.07
C LEU A 2 -2.56 0.08 24.43
N PRO A 3 -3.65 -0.56 23.95
CA PRO A 3 -3.68 -1.98 23.59
C PRO A 3 -3.19 -2.26 22.16
N PHE A 4 -2.13 -1.58 21.70
CA PHE A 4 -1.59 -1.90 20.37
C PHE A 4 -0.72 -3.16 20.45
N THR A 5 -0.91 -4.06 19.48
CA THR A 5 -0.24 -5.38 19.45
C THR A 5 0.76 -5.52 18.30
N VAL A 6 0.86 -4.50 17.44
CA VAL A 6 1.72 -4.45 16.27
C VAL A 6 2.27 -3.04 16.08
N VAL A 7 3.53 -2.92 15.70
CA VAL A 7 4.20 -1.68 15.29
C VAL A 7 4.90 -1.89 13.95
N ARG A 8 4.79 -0.91 13.05
CA ARG A 8 5.57 -0.85 11.81
C ARG A 8 6.71 0.14 11.97
N LEU A 9 7.95 -0.33 11.85
CA LEU A 9 9.14 0.51 11.87
C LEU A 9 9.59 0.78 10.44
N TYR A 10 9.86 2.05 10.15
CA TYR A 10 10.25 2.54 8.84
C TYR A 10 11.78 2.45 8.63
N ALA A 11 12.54 2.20 9.69
CA ALA A 11 13.96 1.91 9.67
C ALA A 11 14.29 0.99 10.85
N PRO A 12 15.42 0.26 10.83
CA PRO A 12 15.89 -0.51 11.98
C PRO A 12 16.44 0.41 13.08
N ASP A 13 15.55 1.15 13.74
CA ASP A 13 15.90 2.06 14.83
C ASP A 13 16.24 1.27 16.10
N SER A 14 17.51 1.34 16.52
CA SER A 14 18.03 0.57 17.65
C SER A 14 17.34 0.89 18.97
N ALA A 15 16.97 2.16 19.22
CA ALA A 15 16.32 2.54 20.46
C ALA A 15 14.89 1.99 20.54
N ALA A 16 14.15 2.07 19.44
CA ALA A 16 12.82 1.49 19.30
C ALA A 16 12.85 -0.04 19.46
N LEU A 17 13.80 -0.71 18.80
CA LEU A 17 13.94 -2.16 18.88
C LEU A 17 14.30 -2.63 20.30
N ALA A 18 15.22 -1.94 20.97
CA ALA A 18 15.54 -2.22 22.37
C ALA A 18 14.31 -2.05 23.29
N ALA A 19 13.51 -0.99 23.09
CA ALA A 19 12.31 -0.74 23.88
C ALA A 19 11.16 -1.75 23.61
N LEU A 20 11.11 -2.33 22.41
CA LEU A 20 10.10 -3.31 22.02
C LEU A 20 10.42 -4.74 22.50
N GLY A 21 11.68 -5.03 22.84
CA GLY A 21 12.11 -6.34 23.31
C GLY A 21 11.34 -6.82 24.54
N GLY A 22 10.80 -8.04 24.47
CA GLY A 22 10.06 -8.65 25.59
C GLY A 22 8.66 -8.09 25.86
N THR A 23 8.19 -7.10 25.09
CA THR A 23 6.87 -6.48 25.29
C THR A 23 5.69 -7.34 24.77
N GLY A 24 5.98 -8.33 23.92
CA GLY A 24 4.95 -9.09 23.20
C GLY A 24 4.35 -8.36 21.99
N ILE A 25 4.76 -7.11 21.71
CA ILE A 25 4.34 -6.36 20.52
C ILE A 25 5.06 -6.91 19.30
N ARG A 26 4.31 -7.19 18.23
CA ARG A 26 4.87 -7.68 16.96
C ARG A 26 5.43 -6.54 16.13
N VAL A 27 6.60 -6.74 15.56
CA VAL A 27 7.29 -5.74 14.74
C VAL A 27 7.21 -6.10 13.25
N VAL A 28 6.78 -5.14 12.46
CA VAL A 28 6.90 -5.11 11.00
C VAL A 28 8.09 -4.22 10.69
N GLY A 29 9.25 -4.83 10.44
CA GLY A 29 10.48 -4.10 10.10
C GLY A 29 10.55 -3.81 8.61
N ARG A 30 11.39 -2.85 8.22
CA ARG A 30 11.56 -2.45 6.83
C ARG A 30 13.02 -2.42 6.41
N ALA A 31 13.28 -2.91 5.20
CA ALA A 31 14.46 -2.60 4.40
C ALA A 31 14.11 -1.42 3.46
N PRO A 32 14.67 -0.22 3.68
CA PRO A 32 14.38 0.98 2.89
C PRO A 32 14.71 0.86 1.38
N ASN A 33 14.09 1.72 0.57
CA ASN A 33 14.28 1.72 -0.89
C ASN A 33 15.75 1.92 -1.30
N TYR A 34 16.50 2.75 -0.55
CA TYR A 34 17.91 3.01 -0.84
C TYR A 34 18.82 1.78 -0.64
N ASP A 35 18.36 0.76 0.07
CA ASP A 35 19.10 -0.50 0.24
C ASP A 35 18.82 -1.50 -0.90
N LEU A 36 17.82 -1.26 -1.76
CA LEU A 36 17.42 -2.20 -2.82
C LEU A 36 18.58 -2.63 -3.73
N PRO A 37 19.47 -1.74 -4.22
CA PRO A 37 20.59 -2.18 -5.05
C PRO A 37 21.52 -3.15 -4.30
N ALA A 38 21.89 -2.82 -3.06
CA ALA A 38 22.76 -3.68 -2.26
C ALA A 38 22.11 -5.04 -1.99
N LEU A 39 20.83 -5.03 -1.62
CA LEU A 39 20.07 -6.26 -1.33
C LEU A 39 19.87 -7.11 -2.59
N ALA A 40 19.57 -6.51 -3.74
CA ALA A 40 19.39 -7.21 -5.01
C ALA A 40 20.69 -7.87 -5.51
N HIS A 41 21.84 -7.29 -5.20
CA HIS A 41 23.16 -7.81 -5.59
C HIS A 41 23.84 -8.65 -4.49
N GLY A 42 23.07 -9.20 -3.54
CA GLY A 42 23.54 -10.18 -2.55
C GLY A 42 24.12 -9.61 -1.26
N GLY A 43 24.06 -8.29 -1.05
CA GLY A 43 24.47 -7.60 0.18
C GLY A 43 23.49 -7.79 1.34
N THR A 44 23.11 -9.03 1.67
CA THR A 44 22.02 -9.32 2.61
C THR A 44 22.47 -9.71 4.01
N ALA A 45 23.77 -9.76 4.28
CA ALA A 45 24.30 -9.99 5.62
C ALA A 45 23.72 -9.00 6.65
N ALA A 46 23.55 -7.74 6.23
CA ALA A 46 22.93 -6.71 7.06
C ALA A 46 21.45 -7.02 7.39
N ALA A 47 20.69 -7.61 6.46
CA ALA A 47 19.25 -7.83 6.60
C ALA A 47 18.88 -8.83 7.71
N ALA A 48 19.73 -9.83 7.97
CA ALA A 48 19.55 -10.75 9.10
C ALA A 48 20.22 -10.22 10.38
N ALA A 49 21.37 -9.55 10.26
CA ALA A 49 22.15 -9.10 11.41
C ALA A 49 21.37 -8.19 12.36
N TRP A 50 20.62 -7.21 11.83
CA TRP A 50 19.85 -6.31 12.68
C TRP A 50 18.69 -7.01 13.40
N ILE A 51 18.10 -8.07 12.83
CA ILE A 51 17.08 -8.88 13.51
C ILE A 51 17.72 -9.72 14.62
N GLN A 52 18.84 -10.38 14.32
CA GLN A 52 19.57 -11.22 15.27
C GLN A 52 20.11 -10.42 16.46
N ALA A 53 20.40 -9.12 16.28
CA ALA A 53 20.81 -8.23 17.36
C ALA A 53 19.71 -8.00 18.42
N TYR A 54 18.43 -8.28 18.11
CA TYR A 54 17.29 -8.09 19.02
C TYR A 54 16.45 -9.37 19.17
N PRO A 55 16.99 -10.42 19.80
CA PRO A 55 16.34 -11.74 19.87
C PRO A 55 15.05 -11.76 20.69
N THR A 56 14.81 -10.74 21.53
CA THR A 56 13.59 -10.60 22.34
C THR A 56 12.48 -9.82 21.62
N VAL A 57 12.75 -9.28 20.43
CA VAL A 57 11.75 -8.59 19.61
C VAL A 57 10.98 -9.60 18.76
N LEU A 58 9.65 -9.49 18.74
CA LEU A 58 8.79 -10.38 17.97
C LEU A 58 8.61 -9.88 16.53
N PHE A 59 9.59 -10.15 15.67
CA PHE A 59 9.47 -9.83 14.25
C PHE A 59 8.43 -10.70 13.56
N ARG A 60 7.50 -10.06 12.83
CA ARG A 60 6.51 -10.75 12.01
C ARG A 60 6.85 -10.69 10.53
N PHE A 61 7.24 -9.51 10.06
CA PHE A 61 7.51 -9.25 8.65
C PHE A 61 8.78 -8.43 8.46
N VAL A 62 9.48 -8.68 7.36
CA VAL A 62 10.42 -7.75 6.75
C VAL A 62 9.81 -7.23 5.47
N VAL A 63 9.51 -5.93 5.45
CA VAL A 63 8.99 -5.22 4.28
C VAL A 63 10.19 -4.72 3.48
N VAL A 64 10.42 -5.26 2.29
CA VAL A 64 11.45 -4.79 1.36
C VAL A 64 10.84 -3.73 0.47
N GLY A 65 11.32 -2.49 0.63
CA GLY A 65 10.81 -1.33 -0.08
C GLY A 65 9.45 -0.83 0.42
N ASN A 66 9.11 0.40 0.04
CA ASN A 66 7.82 1.03 0.24
C ASN A 66 7.50 1.91 -0.97
N GLU A 67 6.44 1.57 -1.68
CA GLU A 67 5.96 2.31 -2.86
C GLU A 67 7.09 2.49 -3.89
N VAL A 68 7.82 1.40 -4.16
CA VAL A 68 8.94 1.39 -5.10
C VAL A 68 8.41 1.67 -6.50
N ALA A 69 9.07 2.59 -7.22
CA ALA A 69 8.64 3.06 -8.53
C ALA A 69 9.83 3.22 -9.50
N GLY A 70 9.53 3.41 -10.78
CA GLY A 70 10.53 3.63 -11.82
C GLY A 70 11.50 2.46 -11.97
N ALA A 71 12.77 2.77 -12.24
CA ALA A 71 13.80 1.78 -12.48
C ALA A 71 14.05 0.85 -11.28
N ASP A 72 13.76 1.27 -10.04
CA ASP A 72 14.04 0.46 -8.85
C ASP A 72 13.10 -0.76 -8.72
N THR A 73 11.98 -0.77 -9.44
CA THR A 73 11.05 -1.92 -9.45
C THR A 73 11.72 -3.21 -9.91
N GLN A 74 12.71 -3.13 -10.82
CA GLN A 74 13.48 -4.27 -11.30
C GLN A 74 14.37 -4.91 -10.21
N LEU A 75 14.68 -4.16 -9.14
CA LEU A 75 15.51 -4.62 -8.03
C LEU A 75 14.70 -5.28 -6.93
N LEU A 76 13.37 -5.08 -6.92
CA LEU A 76 12.52 -5.43 -5.79
C LEU A 76 12.44 -6.95 -5.56
N VAL A 77 12.10 -7.73 -6.58
CA VAL A 77 12.02 -9.20 -6.45
C VAL A 77 13.38 -9.81 -6.12
N PRO A 78 14.49 -9.47 -6.82
CA PRO A 78 15.82 -9.94 -6.43
C PRO A 78 16.18 -9.62 -4.97
N ALA A 79 15.88 -8.41 -4.50
CA ALA A 79 16.12 -8.03 -3.10
C ALA A 79 15.26 -8.88 -2.13
N MET A 80 13.99 -9.10 -2.46
CA MET A 80 13.09 -9.94 -1.66
C MET A 80 13.58 -11.39 -1.58
N GLU A 81 14.04 -11.97 -2.68
CA GLU A 81 14.62 -13.32 -2.74
C GLU A 81 15.86 -13.44 -1.85
N ASN A 82 16.78 -12.48 -1.98
CA ASN A 82 18.03 -12.53 -1.22
C ASN A 82 17.79 -12.31 0.28
N VAL A 83 16.86 -11.43 0.66
CA VAL A 83 16.47 -11.24 2.07
C VAL A 83 15.80 -12.50 2.60
N HIS A 84 14.90 -13.12 1.83
CA HIS A 84 14.24 -14.37 2.21
C HIS A 84 15.25 -15.51 2.44
N ALA A 85 16.22 -15.66 1.54
CA ALA A 85 17.30 -16.63 1.68
C ALA A 85 18.19 -16.35 2.90
N ALA A 86 18.55 -15.09 3.15
CA ALA A 86 19.35 -14.71 4.30
C ALA A 86 18.65 -14.99 5.63
N LEU A 87 17.35 -14.70 5.72
CA LEU A 87 16.54 -15.05 6.90
C LEU A 87 16.47 -16.57 7.08
N ALA A 88 16.28 -17.33 6.01
CA ALA A 88 16.27 -18.79 6.09
C ALA A 88 17.62 -19.34 6.60
N ALA A 89 18.74 -18.86 6.05
CA ALA A 89 20.08 -19.24 6.48
C ALA A 89 20.37 -18.88 7.96
N ALA A 90 19.79 -17.78 8.45
CA ALA A 90 19.86 -17.36 9.84
C ALA A 90 18.88 -18.09 10.78
N SER A 91 18.16 -19.11 10.30
CA SER A 91 17.09 -19.81 11.05
C SER A 91 15.91 -18.90 11.45
N LEU A 92 15.70 -17.82 10.69
CA LEU A 92 14.64 -16.82 10.87
C LEU A 92 13.53 -16.95 9.80
N GLY A 93 13.43 -18.09 9.11
CA GLY A 93 12.46 -18.31 8.02
C GLY A 93 10.98 -18.23 8.41
N HIS A 94 10.67 -18.14 9.71
CA HIS A 94 9.33 -17.85 10.21
C HIS A 94 8.91 -16.39 10.00
N ILE A 95 9.87 -15.47 9.81
CA ILE A 95 9.62 -14.07 9.48
C ILE A 95 9.37 -13.97 7.98
N LYS A 96 8.17 -13.50 7.58
CA LYS A 96 7.83 -13.42 6.14
C LYS A 96 8.40 -12.16 5.51
N VAL A 97 8.93 -12.31 4.29
CA VAL A 97 9.39 -11.20 3.45
C VAL A 97 8.24 -10.77 2.56
N THR A 98 8.03 -9.47 2.48
CA THR A 98 6.92 -8.86 1.74
C THR A 98 7.35 -7.49 1.22
N THR A 99 6.49 -6.80 0.48
CA THR A 99 6.67 -5.41 0.06
C THR A 99 5.39 -4.62 0.33
N SER A 100 5.48 -3.30 0.22
CA SER A 100 4.36 -2.38 0.42
C SER A 100 4.13 -1.56 -0.84
N ILE A 101 2.92 -1.65 -1.38
CA ILE A 101 2.51 -0.93 -2.60
C ILE A 101 1.70 0.32 -2.27
N SER A 102 1.68 1.26 -3.20
CA SER A 102 0.86 2.48 -3.10
C SER A 102 -0.56 2.18 -3.60
N GLU A 103 -1.58 2.82 -3.05
CA GLU A 103 -2.93 2.76 -3.64
C GLU A 103 -2.97 3.30 -5.07
N ALA A 104 -2.04 4.19 -5.45
CA ALA A 104 -1.95 4.78 -6.78
C ALA A 104 -1.73 3.75 -7.90
N THR A 105 -1.40 2.52 -7.54
CA THR A 105 -1.10 1.44 -8.46
C THR A 105 -2.34 0.60 -8.82
N ILE A 106 -3.45 0.86 -8.12
CA ILE A 106 -4.77 0.28 -8.35
C ILE A 106 -5.53 1.21 -9.32
N GLY A 107 -5.41 0.94 -10.62
CA GLY A 107 -5.93 1.80 -11.68
C GLY A 107 -7.46 1.87 -11.68
N ILE A 108 -8.13 0.72 -11.58
CA ILE A 108 -9.58 0.63 -11.38
C ILE A 108 -9.81 0.11 -9.97
N HIS A 109 -10.66 0.79 -9.20
CA HIS A 109 -11.01 0.41 -7.83
C HIS A 109 -12.52 0.49 -7.54
N ILE A 110 -13.33 0.97 -8.49
CA ILE A 110 -14.80 1.04 -8.38
C ILE A 110 -15.45 0.48 -9.67
N PRO A 111 -16.33 -0.52 -9.57
CA PRO A 111 -16.62 -1.31 -8.37
C PRO A 111 -15.41 -2.20 -7.97
N PRO A 112 -15.32 -2.67 -6.71
CA PRO A 112 -14.22 -3.54 -6.27
C PRO A 112 -14.03 -4.81 -7.12
N SER A 113 -15.12 -5.37 -7.66
CA SER A 113 -15.08 -6.56 -8.53
C SER A 113 -14.41 -6.32 -9.89
N ALA A 114 -14.28 -5.06 -10.31
CA ALA A 114 -13.60 -4.66 -11.53
C ALA A 114 -12.17 -4.15 -11.25
N SER A 115 -11.66 -4.34 -10.02
CA SER A 115 -10.39 -3.75 -9.63
C SER A 115 -9.21 -4.36 -10.39
N GLU A 116 -8.27 -3.51 -10.79
CA GLU A 116 -7.08 -3.92 -11.51
C GLU A 116 -5.80 -3.28 -10.94
N VAL A 117 -4.85 -4.12 -10.53
CA VAL A 117 -3.48 -3.70 -10.19
C VAL A 117 -2.66 -3.68 -11.46
N VAL A 118 -2.13 -2.52 -11.81
CA VAL A 118 -1.56 -2.30 -13.16
C VAL A 118 -0.04 -2.56 -13.18
N HIS A 119 0.67 -2.28 -12.07
CA HIS A 119 2.14 -2.18 -12.11
C HIS A 119 2.88 -3.18 -11.21
N GLU A 120 2.30 -3.72 -10.13
CA GLU A 120 3.02 -4.56 -9.15
C GLU A 120 2.71 -6.05 -9.24
N ARG A 121 2.09 -6.52 -10.32
CA ARG A 121 1.79 -7.95 -10.51
C ARG A 121 3.06 -8.83 -10.48
N TYR A 122 4.22 -8.26 -10.78
CA TYR A 122 5.50 -8.97 -10.81
C TYR A 122 5.98 -9.50 -9.45
N VAL A 123 5.48 -8.97 -8.32
CA VAL A 123 5.83 -9.50 -6.99
C VAL A 123 4.95 -10.67 -6.54
N ILE A 124 3.79 -10.86 -7.16
CA ILE A 124 2.80 -11.85 -6.73
C ILE A 124 3.35 -13.29 -6.74
N PRO A 125 4.09 -13.75 -7.78
CA PRO A 125 4.63 -15.11 -7.79
C PRO A 125 5.58 -15.40 -6.62
N PHE A 126 6.37 -14.40 -6.19
CA PHE A 126 7.22 -14.52 -5.01
C PHE A 126 6.37 -14.67 -3.73
N LEU A 127 5.36 -13.83 -3.57
CA LEU A 127 4.50 -13.81 -2.39
C LEU A 127 3.70 -15.11 -2.25
N GLU A 128 3.16 -15.63 -3.35
CA GLU A 128 2.45 -16.90 -3.39
C GLU A 128 3.38 -18.06 -2.99
N ARG A 129 4.55 -18.16 -3.62
CA ARG A 129 5.54 -19.22 -3.36
C ARG A 129 6.04 -19.22 -1.92
N THR A 130 6.18 -18.06 -1.29
CA THR A 130 6.70 -17.91 0.07
C THR A 130 5.61 -17.85 1.14
N HIS A 131 4.34 -17.90 0.73
CA HIS A 131 3.17 -17.71 1.58
C HIS A 131 3.25 -16.42 2.41
N ALA A 132 3.65 -15.33 1.75
CA ALA A 132 3.73 -13.99 2.33
C ALA A 132 2.56 -13.13 1.85
N PRO A 133 2.02 -12.23 2.70
CA PRO A 133 0.99 -11.29 2.27
C PRO A 133 1.59 -10.17 1.41
N LEU A 134 0.76 -9.44 0.67
CA LEU A 134 1.09 -8.13 0.11
C LEU A 134 0.63 -7.04 1.09
N LEU A 135 1.47 -6.05 1.40
CA LEU A 135 1.02 -4.86 2.12
C LEU A 135 0.63 -3.77 1.12
N ALA A 136 -0.44 -3.03 1.43
CA ALA A 136 -0.88 -1.89 0.67
C ALA A 136 -1.08 -0.68 1.59
N ASN A 137 -0.58 0.48 1.17
CA ASN A 137 -0.84 1.73 1.84
C ASN A 137 -2.12 2.34 1.22
N LEU A 138 -3.24 2.24 1.95
CA LEU A 138 -4.56 2.70 1.49
C LEU A 138 -4.98 3.94 2.27
N TYR A 139 -5.37 4.99 1.56
CA TYR A 139 -5.73 6.29 2.13
C TYR A 139 -7.01 6.83 1.46
N PRO A 140 -8.22 6.45 1.95
CA PRO A 140 -9.48 7.00 1.45
C PRO A 140 -9.53 8.54 1.39
N TYR A 141 -8.75 9.20 2.25
CA TYR A 141 -8.55 10.65 2.22
C TYR A 141 -8.06 11.17 0.85
N PHE A 142 -7.05 10.55 0.24
CA PHE A 142 -6.50 11.00 -1.05
C PHE A 142 -7.47 10.76 -2.20
N ILE A 143 -8.33 9.74 -2.10
CA ILE A 143 -9.42 9.50 -3.07
C ILE A 143 -10.38 10.70 -3.09
N ILE A 144 -10.82 11.17 -1.91
CA ILE A 144 -11.72 12.34 -1.81
C ILE A 144 -11.00 13.63 -2.24
N TYR A 145 -9.77 13.85 -1.76
CA TYR A 145 -9.01 15.06 -2.06
C TYR A 145 -8.74 15.23 -3.56
N ASN A 146 -8.34 14.14 -4.25
CA ASN A 146 -8.03 14.17 -5.68
C ASN A 146 -9.26 14.05 -6.59
N ASN A 147 -10.42 13.65 -6.05
CA ASN A 147 -11.67 13.48 -6.79
C ASN A 147 -12.86 14.16 -6.08
N SER A 148 -12.78 15.48 -5.91
CA SER A 148 -13.71 16.31 -5.12
C SER A 148 -15.18 16.32 -5.60
N GLY A 149 -15.51 15.63 -6.71
CA GLY A 149 -16.87 15.54 -7.25
C GLY A 149 -17.47 14.13 -7.33
N GLY A 150 -16.70 13.07 -7.03
CA GLY A 150 -17.11 11.69 -7.34
C GLY A 150 -17.64 10.86 -6.17
N MET A 151 -17.32 11.22 -4.93
CA MET A 151 -17.60 10.39 -3.76
C MET A 151 -17.89 11.25 -2.51
N ASP A 152 -18.90 10.85 -1.74
CA ASP A 152 -19.29 11.55 -0.52
C ASP A 152 -18.24 11.34 0.59
N ILE A 153 -17.87 12.40 1.32
CA ILE A 153 -16.86 12.34 2.39
C ILE A 153 -17.26 11.35 3.51
N SER A 154 -18.57 11.15 3.73
CA SER A 154 -19.08 10.17 4.70
C SER A 154 -18.63 8.75 4.38
N PHE A 155 -18.38 8.42 3.11
CA PHE A 155 -17.85 7.12 2.71
C PHE A 155 -16.41 6.93 3.18
N ALA A 156 -15.53 7.91 2.94
CA ALA A 156 -14.14 7.86 3.37
C ALA A 156 -13.97 7.93 4.90
N LEU A 157 -14.91 8.57 5.60
CA LEU A 157 -14.95 8.67 7.05
C LEU A 157 -15.69 7.51 7.74
N PHE A 158 -16.19 6.52 6.99
CA PHE A 158 -16.95 5.38 7.53
C PHE A 158 -18.20 5.79 8.33
N THR A 159 -18.86 6.89 7.92
CA THR A 159 -20.10 7.41 8.51
C THR A 159 -21.29 7.36 7.54
N ALA A 160 -21.06 6.88 6.31
CA ALA A 160 -22.11 6.64 5.33
C ALA A 160 -23.13 5.61 5.86
N SER A 161 -24.41 5.86 5.60
CA SER A 161 -25.44 4.82 5.76
C SER A 161 -25.17 3.65 4.80
N GLU A 162 -25.60 2.42 5.13
CA GLU A 162 -25.41 1.23 4.28
C GLU A 162 -25.90 1.46 2.84
N ARG A 163 -26.98 2.22 2.66
CA ARG A 163 -27.54 2.59 1.35
C ARG A 163 -26.63 3.49 0.52
N ALA A 164 -25.85 4.36 1.18
CA ALA A 164 -24.86 5.21 0.53
C ALA A 164 -23.55 4.43 0.26
N ALA A 165 -23.19 3.48 1.12
CA ALA A 165 -22.02 2.61 0.96
C ALA A 165 -22.17 1.56 -0.16
N ALA A 166 -23.39 1.08 -0.42
CA ALA A 166 -23.69 0.06 -1.44
C ALA A 166 -23.80 0.60 -2.89
N GLY A 167 -23.41 1.85 -3.15
CA GLY A 167 -23.47 2.43 -4.51
C GLY A 167 -24.87 2.87 -4.96
N GLY A 168 -25.84 3.01 -4.04
CA GLY A 168 -27.20 3.46 -4.34
C GLY A 168 -27.36 4.97 -4.59
N GLY A 169 -26.29 5.74 -4.49
CA GLY A 169 -26.26 7.16 -4.84
C GLY A 169 -25.78 7.34 -6.27
N GLY A 170 -26.67 7.16 -7.24
CA GLY A 170 -26.35 7.38 -8.64
C GLY A 170 -25.62 8.71 -8.84
N VAL A 171 -24.53 8.67 -9.59
CA VAL A 171 -23.88 9.85 -10.17
C VAL A 171 -24.97 10.60 -10.95
N ARG A 172 -25.63 11.56 -10.29
CA ARG A 172 -26.44 12.54 -11.00
C ARG A 172 -25.43 13.48 -11.63
N ALA A 173 -25.09 13.21 -12.88
CA ALA A 173 -24.58 14.23 -13.78
C ALA A 173 -25.48 15.46 -13.59
N ARG A 174 -24.91 16.56 -13.09
CA ARG A 174 -25.62 17.83 -13.02
C ARG A 174 -26.05 18.14 -14.45
N GLY A 175 -27.34 17.94 -14.73
CA GLY A 175 -27.93 18.28 -16.00
C GLY A 175 -27.62 19.74 -16.29
N GLY A 176 -26.90 19.97 -17.38
CA GLY A 176 -26.74 21.29 -17.95
C GLY A 176 -28.12 21.90 -18.09
N ARG A 177 -28.28 23.12 -17.56
CA ARG A 177 -29.50 23.91 -17.70
C ARG A 177 -29.88 23.93 -19.18
N ARG A 178 -31.02 23.33 -19.51
CA ARG A 178 -31.73 23.64 -20.75
C ARG A 178 -32.13 25.11 -20.67
N SER A 179 -31.48 25.97 -21.46
CA SER A 179 -32.02 27.29 -21.79
C SER A 179 -33.20 27.07 -22.74
N GLY A 180 -34.40 27.16 -22.19
CA GLY A 180 -35.65 27.26 -22.95
C GLY A 180 -36.20 28.69 -22.82
N GLY A 181 -36.55 29.30 -23.96
CA GLY A 181 -37.23 30.59 -24.07
C GLY A 181 -36.66 31.39 -25.25
N ALA A 182 -37.09 31.25 -26.50
CA ALA A 182 -38.39 31.56 -27.13
C ALA A 182 -38.41 32.92 -27.88
N ARG A 183 -38.46 32.82 -29.22
CA ARG A 183 -39.24 33.59 -30.23
C ARG A 183 -39.00 35.10 -30.48
N GLY A 184 -38.92 35.42 -31.79
CA GLY A 184 -39.20 36.71 -32.47
C GLY A 184 -38.25 36.90 -33.67
N ALA A 185 -38.56 36.55 -34.92
CA ALA A 185 -39.50 37.12 -35.92
C ALA A 185 -38.96 38.35 -36.69
N GLY A 186 -38.91 38.26 -38.03
CA GLY A 186 -38.77 39.34 -39.06
C GLY A 186 -37.36 39.95 -39.20
N ASP A 187 -36.79 40.35 -40.35
CA ASP A 187 -37.20 40.56 -41.75
C ASP A 187 -35.91 40.54 -42.64
N VAL A 188 -35.88 39.94 -43.85
CA VAL A 188 -36.01 40.47 -45.24
C VAL A 188 -34.82 41.31 -45.79
N ASP A 189 -34.35 40.90 -46.98
CA ASP A 189 -33.46 41.54 -48.01
C ASP A 189 -32.05 41.98 -47.58
N THR A 190 -30.96 41.69 -48.30
CA THR A 190 -30.70 41.46 -49.74
C THR A 190 -29.66 40.36 -49.98
#